data_AF-A0A950DB85-F1
#
_entry.id   AF-A0A950DB85-F1
#
_cell.length_a   1.000
_cell.length_b   1.000
_cell.length_c   1.000
_cell.angle_alpha   90.00
_cell.angle_beta   90.00
_cell.angle_gamma   90.00
#
_symmetry.space_group_name_H-M   'P 1'
#
loop_
_entity.id
_entity.type
_entity.pdbx_description
1 polymer ?
#
loop_
_entity_poly.entity_id
_entity_poly.type
_entity_poly.pdbx_seq_one_letter_code
_entity_poly.pdbx_strand_id
1 'polypeptide(L)'
;MVTLRRPPKYERSGPVLDPYQVVIRPLITEKATHLSERHNAYTFEVNPLVTKTEIKAAVETLFNVKVLDVRTQNRRGKMRRYRLKLGRMRNWKKAIVSLHEEYRIDFY
;
A
#
# COMPACT_ATOMS: atom_id res chain seq x y z
N MET A 1 -21.31 7.18 -36.39
CA MET A 1 -19.97 6.80 -35.91
C MET A 1 -19.57 7.75 -34.77
N VAL A 2 -19.70 7.34 -33.51
CA VAL A 2 -19.35 8.18 -32.35
C VAL A 2 -17.89 7.90 -31.97
N THR A 3 -17.01 8.86 -32.21
CA THR A 3 -15.59 8.78 -31.81
C THR A 3 -15.49 8.79 -30.29
N LEU A 4 -15.10 7.66 -29.68
CA LEU A 4 -14.74 7.58 -28.27
C LEU A 4 -13.52 8.49 -28.03
N ARG A 5 -13.74 9.70 -27.52
CA ARG A 5 -12.68 10.54 -26.97
C ARG A 5 -12.08 9.77 -25.78
N ARG A 6 -10.88 9.22 -25.97
CA ARG A 6 -10.09 8.56 -24.90
C ARG A 6 -10.06 9.53 -23.70
N PRO A 7 -10.49 9.11 -22.50
CA PRO A 7 -10.48 10.01 -21.34
C PRO A 7 -9.06 10.50 -21.08
N PRO A 8 -8.87 11.77 -20.64
CA PRO A 8 -7.55 12.33 -20.39
C PRO A 8 -6.82 11.47 -19.35
N LYS A 9 -5.58 11.06 -19.67
CA LYS A 9 -4.71 10.37 -18.70
C LYS A 9 -4.38 11.37 -17.59
N TYR A 10 -4.88 11.14 -16.39
CA TYR A 10 -4.53 11.96 -15.22
C TYR A 10 -3.11 11.59 -14.76
N GLU A 11 -2.12 12.17 -15.41
CA GLU A 11 -0.72 12.08 -14.99
C GLU A 11 -0.56 12.91 -13.71
N ARG A 12 -0.18 12.26 -12.61
CA ARG A 12 0.08 12.98 -11.36
C ARG A 12 1.37 13.78 -11.50
N SER A 13 1.29 15.09 -11.27
CA SER A 13 2.44 15.98 -11.09
C SER A 13 2.97 15.91 -9.64
N GLY A 14 3.36 14.72 -9.19
CA GLY A 14 3.97 14.50 -7.87
C GLY A 14 5.46 14.14 -7.98
N PRO A 15 6.25 14.29 -6.90
CA PRO A 15 7.62 13.80 -6.90
C PRO A 15 7.62 12.27 -7.08
N VAL A 16 8.50 11.78 -7.93
CA VAL A 16 8.76 10.35 -8.06
C VAL A 16 9.49 9.89 -6.80
N LEU A 17 8.85 9.00 -6.05
CA LEU A 17 9.42 8.45 -4.82
C LEU A 17 10.18 7.16 -5.14
N ASP A 18 11.30 6.97 -4.44
CA ASP A 18 12.05 5.72 -4.48
C ASP A 18 11.18 4.56 -3.92
N PRO A 19 11.26 3.33 -4.46
CA PRO A 19 10.56 2.16 -3.90
C PRO A 19 10.67 2.02 -2.37
N TYR A 20 11.85 2.31 -1.78
CA TYR A 20 12.06 2.27 -0.33
C TYR A 20 11.31 3.37 0.44
N GLN A 21 10.91 4.45 -0.23
CA GLN A 21 10.08 5.52 0.34
C GLN A 21 8.58 5.24 0.17
N VAL A 22 8.20 4.39 -0.80
CA VAL A 22 6.82 3.99 -1.06
C VAL A 22 6.34 2.98 -0.01
N VAL A 23 7.12 1.92 0.21
CA VAL A 23 6.82 0.85 1.17
C VAL A 23 7.60 1.10 2.45
N ILE A 24 6.90 1.46 3.54
CA ILE A 24 7.53 1.86 4.79
C ILE A 24 7.88 0.63 5.65
N ARG A 25 6.91 -0.29 5.82
CA ARG A 25 7.09 -1.53 6.62
C ARG A 25 5.99 -2.56 6.38
N PRO A 26 6.25 -3.86 6.58
CA PRO A 26 5.21 -4.87 6.67
C PRO A 26 4.39 -4.70 7.96
N LEU A 27 3.10 -5.08 7.92
CA LEU A 27 2.22 -5.07 9.08
C LEU A 27 2.01 -6.49 9.60
N ILE A 28 2.56 -6.74 10.79
CA ILE A 28 2.42 -8.01 11.50
C ILE A 28 1.22 -7.87 12.45
N THR A 29 0.13 -8.54 12.10
CA THR A 29 -1.12 -8.61 12.88
C THR A 29 -1.79 -9.95 12.58
N GLU A 30 -2.59 -10.51 13.49
CA GLU A 30 -3.32 -11.77 13.25
C GLU A 30 -4.09 -11.76 11.92
N LYS A 31 -4.76 -10.63 11.62
CA LYS A 31 -5.47 -10.45 10.35
C LYS A 31 -4.54 -10.46 9.14
N ALA A 32 -3.33 -9.92 9.26
CA ALA A 32 -2.36 -9.92 8.16
C ALA A 32 -1.84 -11.33 7.91
N THR A 33 -1.53 -12.09 8.98
CA THR A 33 -1.13 -13.50 8.89
C THR A 33 -2.23 -14.35 8.23
N HIS A 34 -3.48 -14.15 8.64
CA HIS A 34 -4.62 -14.81 8.02
C HIS A 34 -4.76 -14.52 6.52
N LEU A 35 -4.51 -13.27 6.10
CA LEU A 35 -4.54 -12.88 4.69
C LEU A 35 -3.39 -13.50 3.90
N SER A 36 -2.19 -13.62 4.49
CA SER A 36 -1.06 -14.28 3.81
C SER A 36 -1.31 -15.78 3.64
N GLU A 37 -1.86 -16.45 4.65
CA GLU A 37 -2.11 -17.89 4.61
C GLU A 37 -3.25 -18.26 3.65
N ARG A 38 -4.38 -17.54 3.69
CA ARG A 38 -5.58 -17.93 2.93
C ARG A 38 -5.69 -17.31 1.55
N HIS A 39 -5.06 -16.17 1.33
CA HIS A 39 -5.30 -15.35 0.12
C HIS A 39 -4.01 -14.92 -0.59
N ASN A 40 -2.84 -15.41 -0.15
CA ASN A 40 -1.54 -14.96 -0.64
C ASN A 40 -1.43 -13.42 -0.71
N ALA A 41 -1.98 -12.76 0.32
CA ALA A 41 -2.14 -11.32 0.35
C ALA A 41 -1.40 -10.72 1.54
N TYR A 42 -0.49 -9.78 1.25
CA TYR A 42 0.40 -9.19 2.24
C TYR A 42 0.01 -7.75 2.53
N THR A 43 0.19 -7.33 3.78
CA THR A 43 -0.23 -6.01 4.24
C THR A 43 0.97 -5.14 4.59
N PHE A 44 1.00 -3.92 4.05
CA PHE A 44 2.06 -2.94 4.25
C PHE A 44 1.52 -1.61 4.78
N GLU A 45 2.35 -0.89 5.55
CA GLU A 45 2.23 0.55 5.72
C GLU A 45 2.97 1.22 4.57
N VAL A 46 2.28 2.10 3.85
CA VAL A 46 2.80 2.80 2.68
C VAL A 46 2.67 4.31 2.85
N ASN A 47 3.42 5.06 2.07
CA ASN A 47 3.37 6.51 2.08
C ASN A 47 1.95 7.02 1.71
N PRO A 48 1.36 7.97 2.49
CA PRO A 48 0.02 8.48 2.19
C PRO A 48 -0.11 9.16 0.82
N LEU A 49 0.99 9.65 0.25
CA LEU A 49 0.96 10.37 -1.03
C LEU A 49 0.89 9.43 -2.24
N VAL A 50 1.22 8.15 -2.10
CA VAL A 50 1.41 7.24 -3.25
C VAL A 50 0.11 6.70 -3.87
N THR A 51 0.17 6.33 -5.15
CA THR A 51 -0.91 5.64 -5.87
C THR A 51 -0.80 4.12 -5.82
N LYS A 52 -1.85 3.40 -6.23
CA LYS A 52 -1.84 1.94 -6.36
C LYS A 52 -0.80 1.45 -7.38
N THR A 53 -0.60 2.19 -8.47
CA THR A 53 0.36 1.86 -9.52
C THR A 53 1.79 1.93 -9.00
N GLU A 54 2.11 2.97 -8.22
CA GLU A 54 3.42 3.11 -7.57
C GLU A 54 3.66 2.01 -6.54
N ILE A 55 2.65 1.66 -5.73
CA ILE A 55 2.76 0.55 -4.76
C ILE A 55 3.03 -0.76 -5.48
N LYS A 56 2.32 -1.02 -6.58
CA LYS A 56 2.52 -2.21 -7.40
C LYS A 56 3.97 -2.29 -7.88
N ALA A 57 4.44 -1.24 -8.55
CA ALA A 57 5.81 -1.18 -9.06
C ALA A 57 6.84 -1.36 -7.94
N ALA A 58 6.67 -0.66 -6.82
CA ALA A 58 7.59 -0.73 -5.69
C ALA A 58 7.69 -2.14 -5.08
N VAL A 59 6.54 -2.82 -4.89
CA VAL A 59 6.54 -4.19 -4.33
C VAL A 59 7.14 -5.19 -5.31
N GLU A 60 6.83 -5.07 -6.61
CA GLU A 60 7.44 -5.91 -7.64
C GLU A 60 8.96 -5.72 -7.69
N THR A 61 9.46 -4.47 -7.59
CA THR A 61 10.91 -4.19 -7.59
C THR A 61 11.62 -4.62 -6.30
N LEU A 62 11.01 -4.42 -5.14
CA LEU A 62 11.67 -4.69 -3.85
C LEU A 62 11.76 -6.18 -3.53
N PHE A 63 10.75 -6.95 -3.93
CA PHE A 63 10.64 -8.37 -3.58
C PHE A 63 10.80 -9.30 -4.78
N ASN A 64 10.99 -8.76 -5.99
CA ASN A 64 11.09 -9.52 -7.23
C ASN A 64 9.91 -10.50 -7.43
N VAL A 65 8.71 -10.04 -7.10
CA VAL A 65 7.46 -10.82 -7.16
C VAL A 65 6.52 -10.28 -8.23
N LYS A 66 5.51 -11.08 -8.62
CA LYS A 66 4.42 -10.60 -9.47
C LYS A 66 3.17 -10.23 -8.67
N VAL A 67 2.68 -9.00 -8.84
CA VAL A 67 1.50 -8.49 -8.14
C VAL A 67 0.26 -8.56 -9.03
N LEU A 68 -0.82 -9.17 -8.51
CA LEU A 68 -2.12 -9.25 -9.16
C LEU A 68 -2.93 -7.97 -8.95
N ASP A 69 -3.20 -7.62 -7.69
CA ASP A 69 -4.05 -6.49 -7.33
C ASP A 69 -3.54 -5.78 -6.06
N VAL A 70 -3.85 -4.48 -5.98
CA VAL A 70 -3.51 -3.62 -4.84
C VAL A 70 -4.76 -2.92 -4.32
N ARG A 71 -5.06 -3.18 -3.04
CA ARG A 71 -6.14 -2.55 -2.30
C ARG A 71 -5.56 -1.63 -1.25
N THR A 72 -6.04 -0.39 -1.17
CA THR A 72 -5.50 0.62 -0.26
C THR A 72 -6.59 1.15 0.67
N GLN A 73 -6.22 1.49 1.90
CA GLN A 73 -7.11 2.09 2.88
C GLN A 73 -6.40 3.17 3.68
N ASN A 74 -7.04 4.34 3.80
CA ASN A 74 -6.54 5.42 4.64
C ASN A 74 -6.95 5.18 6.10
N ARG A 75 -5.99 5.17 7.01
CA ARG A 75 -6.20 5.01 8.45
C ARG A 75 -5.99 6.35 9.13
N ARG A 76 -7.07 6.87 9.72
CA ARG A 76 -7.02 8.08 10.55
C ARG A 76 -6.34 7.74 11.88
N GLY A 77 -5.39 8.57 12.28
CA GLY A 77 -4.75 8.46 13.57
C GLY A 77 -5.75 8.70 14.70
N LYS A 78 -5.63 7.91 15.78
CA LYS A 78 -6.49 8.04 16.96
C LYS A 78 -6.10 9.30 17.75
N MET A 79 -7.10 9.95 18.35
CA MET A 79 -6.86 10.98 19.37
C MET A 79 -6.25 10.32 20.60
N ARG A 80 -5.17 10.89 21.12
CA ARG A 80 -4.48 10.42 22.33
C ARG A 80 -4.11 11.63 23.17
N ARG A 81 -4.23 11.51 24.49
CA ARG A 81 -3.76 12.53 25.41
C ARG A 81 -2.33 12.22 25.81
N TYR A 82 -1.47 13.23 25.77
CA TYR A 82 -0.12 13.17 26.32
C TYR A 82 0.03 14.31 27.32
N ARG A 83 0.27 13.97 28.59
CA ARG A 83 0.21 14.90 29.73
C ARG A 83 -1.13 15.67 29.74
N LEU A 84 -1.08 16.99 29.65
CA LEU A 84 -2.24 17.88 29.67
C LEU A 84 -2.76 18.23 28.26
N LYS A 85 -2.10 17.75 27.18
CA LYS A 85 -2.45 18.11 25.80
C LYS A 85 -3.12 16.94 25.06
N LEU A 86 -4.19 17.25 24.33
CA LEU A 86 -4.80 16.35 23.36
C LEU A 86 -4.02 16.43 22.04
N GLY A 87 -3.46 15.31 21.61
CA GLY A 87 -2.78 15.15 20.33
C GLY A 87 -3.46 14.09 19.46
N ARG A 88 -3.05 14.01 18.20
CA ARG A 88 -3.51 12.96 17.28
C ARG A 88 -2.31 12.20 16.73
N MET A 89 -2.42 10.87 16.69
CA MET A 89 -1.42 10.05 16.01
C MET A 89 -1.38 10.37 14.51
N ARG A 90 -0.27 10.05 13.85
CA ARG A 90 -0.16 10.23 12.40
C ARG A 90 -1.23 9.44 11.65
N ASN A 91 -1.78 10.04 10.60
CA ASN A 91 -2.53 9.29 9.60
C ASN A 91 -1.55 8.47 8.77
N TRP A 92 -1.96 7.30 8.34
CA TRP A 92 -1.14 6.42 7.51
C TRP A 92 -2.01 5.68 6.51
N LYS A 93 -1.39 5.15 5.47
CA LYS A 93 -2.08 4.37 4.44
C LYS A 93 -1.68 2.91 4.58
N LYS A 94 -2.69 2.05 4.63
CA LYS A 94 -2.54 0.59 4.58
C LYS A 94 -2.68 0.15 3.12
N ALA A 95 -1.76 -0.68 2.65
CA ALA A 95 -1.89 -1.39 1.39
C ALA A 95 -2.02 -2.90 1.67
N ILE A 96 -2.95 -3.55 0.98
CA ILE A 96 -3.09 -5.00 0.91
C ILE A 96 -2.77 -5.37 -0.53
N VAL A 97 -1.74 -6.19 -0.72
CA VAL A 97 -1.19 -6.54 -2.02
C VAL A 97 -1.39 -8.03 -2.22
N SER A 98 -2.13 -8.40 -3.26
CA SER A 98 -2.34 -9.78 -3.66
C SER A 98 -1.26 -10.18 -4.66
N LEU A 99 -0.53 -11.25 -4.36
CA LEU A 99 0.51 -11.78 -5.24
C LEU A 99 -0.03 -12.87 -6.15
N HIS A 100 0.69 -13.13 -7.23
CA HIS A 100 0.49 -14.32 -8.04
C HIS A 100 0.82 -15.58 -7.23
N GLU A 101 0.13 -16.68 -7.50
CA GLU A 101 0.16 -17.92 -6.69
C GLU A 101 1.56 -18.52 -6.56
N GLU A 102 2.41 -18.34 -7.58
CA GLU A 102 3.79 -18.83 -7.60
C GLU A 102 4.76 -18.02 -6.73
N TYR A 103 4.38 -16.82 -6.32
CA TYR A 103 5.24 -15.94 -5.53
C TYR A 103 4.78 -15.89 -4.09
N ARG A 104 5.77 -15.93 -3.18
CA ARG A 104 5.56 -15.82 -1.75
C ARG A 104 6.60 -14.87 -1.18
N ILE A 105 6.18 -13.99 -0.28
CA ILE A 105 7.09 -13.16 0.49
C ILE A 105 7.23 -13.77 1.87
N ASP A 106 8.46 -14.01 2.28
CA ASP A 106 8.75 -14.45 3.63
C ASP A 106 9.15 -13.25 4.50
N PHE A 107 8.51 -13.15 5.65
CA PHE A 107 8.75 -12.09 6.63
C PHE A 107 9.17 -12.65 7.98
N TYR A 108 9.24 -13.99 8.13
CA TYR A 108 9.43 -14.69 9.40
C TYR A 108 10.26 -15.97 9.27
#